data_AF-A0A8H3APM5-F1
#
_entry.id   AF-A0A8H3APM5-F1
#
_cell.length_a   1.000
_cell.length_b   1.000
_cell.length_c   1.000
_cell.angle_alpha   90.00
_cell.angle_beta   90.00
_cell.angle_gamma   90.00
#
_symmetry.space_group_name_H-M   'P 1'
#
loop_
_entity.id
_entity.type
_entity.pdbx_description
1 polymer ?
#
loop_
_entity_poly.entity_id
_entity_poly.type
_entity_poly.pdbx_seq_one_letter_code
_entity_poly.pdbx_strand_id
1 'polypeptide(L)'
;MASQISKKRKFVADGVFRAELGEFFTRELAEEGYSGCEVRVTHARTEIIIRATRTQDVLGEKGRRIRELTSLIQKRFKFPENSLDLYAEKVASRGLSAVAQCESLRYKLLGGLAVRRACYGVLRFVMESGAKGCEVVVSGKLRAARFMIHSGQPARDFVDYAVRHVLLRQGVLGIKVKIMKGWDPTGNLGPKKPLPDTVTIQEPPVDKVVAEPTSEHAGAADVVAAPAPAAEDYGVSEDQPAYADAPAEEQQPELYASQPPSQPPPKDKGPKTLTQPPSPPLEYDRHRTPISSLSKNPWVVRAVKTIAPLMGYYSKTTTAIRETRPMYAKCGERLERETDFLYKECALPPTYQTWFQFTLLHVLILTTRLRALPPDVSRTYQAELVNHFFLDIEHRMRGVLGPKVPERIVKGYMNEMRDQWRGGGVAFDLGLIDTGATLAGMIWRNLFASRGAPPAPSEGNGKDKKLVFASAQDIELPSTLYKFVVHVRREVQRLESISDEDVKLGRIGEWGTAPEGVVDFEGWQATGQTIRTGGKQLAASG
;
A
#
# COMPACT_ATOMS: atom_id res chain seq x y z
N MET A 1 -44.07 14.13 35.07
CA MET A 1 -43.59 15.36 34.40
C MET A 1 -42.47 14.98 33.43
N ALA A 2 -42.43 15.55 32.23
CA ALA A 2 -41.28 15.37 31.34
C ALA A 2 -40.04 16.02 31.99
N SER A 3 -38.95 15.28 32.13
CA SER A 3 -37.71 15.85 32.70
C SER A 3 -37.25 17.01 31.82
N GLN A 4 -36.98 18.18 32.40
CA GLN A 4 -36.56 19.36 31.65
C GLN A 4 -35.10 19.19 31.20
N ILE A 5 -34.90 18.56 30.05
CA ILE A 5 -33.57 18.28 29.49
C ILE A 5 -33.01 19.56 28.84
N SER A 6 -31.80 19.96 29.25
CA SER A 6 -31.08 21.09 28.61
C SER A 6 -30.91 20.87 27.10
N LYS A 7 -30.94 21.95 26.30
CA LYS A 7 -30.78 21.87 24.82
C LYS A 7 -29.54 21.06 24.40
N LYS A 8 -28.40 21.23 25.09
CA LYS A 8 -27.16 20.46 24.83
C LYS A 8 -27.37 18.96 25.01
N ARG A 9 -27.96 18.53 26.14
CA ARG A 9 -28.25 17.11 26.41
C ARG A 9 -29.30 16.54 25.44
N LYS A 10 -30.26 17.35 24.98
CA LYS A 10 -31.23 16.92 23.95
C LYS A 10 -30.52 16.56 22.64
N PHE A 11 -29.69 17.47 22.08
CA PHE A 11 -28.96 17.18 20.84
C PHE A 11 -28.04 15.95 20.95
N VAL A 12 -27.41 15.73 22.11
CA VAL A 12 -26.61 14.52 22.35
C VAL A 12 -27.49 13.27 22.37
N ALA A 13 -28.64 13.29 23.06
CA ALA A 13 -29.58 12.17 23.09
C ALA A 13 -30.15 11.84 21.71
N ASP A 14 -30.56 12.87 20.94
CA ASP A 14 -31.05 12.73 19.57
C ASP A 14 -29.96 12.15 18.63
N GLY A 15 -28.69 12.52 18.86
CA GLY A 15 -27.54 11.98 18.15
C GLY A 15 -27.23 10.52 18.50
N VAL A 16 -27.26 10.16 19.79
CA VAL A 16 -27.10 8.77 20.27
C VAL A 16 -28.21 7.88 19.72
N PHE A 17 -29.46 8.33 19.75
CA PHE A 17 -30.60 7.64 19.16
C PHE A 17 -30.39 7.32 17.68
N ARG A 18 -29.96 8.31 16.88
CA ARG A 18 -29.65 8.12 15.45
C ARG A 18 -28.49 7.14 15.22
N ALA A 19 -27.46 7.19 16.06
CA ALA A 19 -26.30 6.29 15.96
C ALA A 19 -26.67 4.83 16.29
N GLU A 20 -27.42 4.61 17.38
CA GLU A 20 -27.87 3.28 17.79
C GLU A 20 -28.83 2.67 16.75
N LEU A 21 -29.76 3.47 16.23
CA LEU A 21 -30.68 3.08 15.16
C LEU A 21 -29.94 2.70 13.85
N GLY A 22 -28.93 3.50 13.47
CA GLY A 22 -28.11 3.24 12.29
C GLY A 22 -27.28 1.97 12.40
N GLU A 23 -26.71 1.69 13.57
CA GLU A 23 -25.97 0.45 13.84
C GLU A 23 -26.90 -0.78 13.87
N PHE A 24 -28.08 -0.65 14.47
CA PHE A 24 -29.09 -1.72 14.46
C PHE A 24 -29.48 -2.12 13.03
N PHE A 25 -29.88 -1.16 12.19
CA PHE A 25 -30.21 -1.45 10.80
C PHE A 25 -29.00 -1.90 9.97
N THR A 26 -27.79 -1.42 10.27
CA THR A 26 -26.57 -1.89 9.58
C THR A 26 -26.30 -3.38 9.83
N ARG A 27 -26.73 -3.93 10.98
CA ARG A 27 -26.61 -5.37 11.28
C ARG A 27 -27.79 -6.16 10.71
N GLU A 28 -29.00 -5.71 10.99
CA GLU A 28 -30.24 -6.43 10.71
C GLU A 28 -30.65 -6.39 9.23
N LEU A 29 -30.31 -5.31 8.52
CA LEU A 29 -30.66 -5.08 7.11
C LEU A 29 -29.44 -5.10 6.18
N ALA A 30 -28.37 -5.78 6.60
CA ALA A 30 -27.12 -5.87 5.85
C ALA A 30 -27.31 -6.55 4.49
N GLU A 31 -28.12 -7.62 4.44
CA GLU A 31 -28.34 -8.43 3.24
C GLU A 31 -29.19 -7.69 2.19
N GLU A 32 -30.17 -6.91 2.63
CA GLU A 32 -31.12 -6.12 1.84
C GLU A 32 -30.47 -4.87 1.22
N GLY A 33 -29.19 -4.64 1.52
CA GLY A 33 -28.42 -3.50 1.07
C GLY A 33 -28.96 -2.20 1.67
N TYR A 34 -29.04 -2.16 3.00
CA TYR A 34 -29.22 -0.92 3.75
C TYR A 34 -28.15 0.12 3.37
N SER A 35 -28.57 1.38 3.20
CA SER A 35 -27.68 2.50 2.85
C SER A 35 -27.71 3.63 3.88
N GLY A 36 -28.68 3.65 4.79
CA GLY A 36 -28.87 4.72 5.78
C GLY A 36 -30.33 4.84 6.21
N CYS A 37 -30.60 5.64 7.24
CA CYS A 37 -31.95 6.00 7.63
C CYS A 37 -32.06 7.50 7.93
N GLU A 38 -33.25 8.04 7.74
CA GLU A 38 -33.61 9.43 8.02
C GLU A 38 -34.72 9.44 9.08
N VAL A 39 -34.54 10.23 10.14
CA VAL A 39 -35.52 10.35 11.23
C VAL A 39 -36.17 11.73 11.16
N ARG A 40 -37.47 11.76 10.88
CA ARG A 40 -38.30 12.97 10.90
C ARG A 40 -39.16 12.95 12.16
N VAL A 41 -39.00 13.96 13.00
CA VAL A 41 -39.72 14.07 14.28
C VAL A 41 -40.80 15.13 14.13
N THR A 42 -42.06 14.70 14.06
CA THR A 42 -43.24 15.55 14.10
C THR A 42 -43.83 15.51 15.52
N HIS A 43 -44.55 16.56 15.93
CA HIS A 43 -45.13 16.65 17.28
C HIS A 43 -46.07 15.48 17.65
N ALA A 44 -46.73 14.87 16.65
CA ALA A 44 -47.65 13.75 16.84
C ALA A 44 -47.02 12.37 16.58
N ARG A 45 -46.03 12.26 15.67
CA ARG A 45 -45.39 11.00 15.27
C ARG A 45 -43.93 11.18 14.92
N THR A 46 -43.14 10.14 15.15
CA THR A 46 -41.78 10.01 14.62
C THR A 46 -41.81 9.08 13.43
N GLU A 47 -41.35 9.56 12.27
CA GLU A 47 -41.24 8.80 11.04
C GLU A 47 -39.78 8.39 10.83
N ILE A 48 -39.53 7.10 10.64
CA ILE A 48 -38.20 6.56 10.33
C ILE A 48 -38.21 6.03 8.89
N ILE A 49 -37.49 6.71 8.01
CA ILE A 49 -37.36 6.34 6.60
C ILE A 49 -36.07 5.54 6.42
N ILE A 50 -36.20 4.24 6.17
CA ILE A 50 -35.10 3.31 5.88
C ILE A 50 -34.78 3.39 4.39
N ARG A 51 -33.55 3.78 4.04
CA ARG A 51 -33.07 3.83 2.66
C ARG A 51 -32.33 2.53 2.33
N ALA A 52 -32.92 1.68 1.49
CA ALA A 52 -32.38 0.36 1.15
C ALA A 52 -32.42 0.09 -0.37
N THR A 53 -31.64 -0.89 -0.84
CA THR A 53 -31.67 -1.30 -2.25
C THR A 53 -32.80 -2.28 -2.58
N ARG A 54 -33.14 -3.19 -1.65
CA ARG A 54 -34.22 -4.17 -1.79
C ARG A 54 -35.35 -3.91 -0.78
N THR A 55 -36.21 -2.94 -1.10
CA THR A 55 -37.28 -2.49 -0.18
C THR A 55 -38.33 -3.56 0.15
N GLN A 56 -38.59 -4.50 -0.77
CA GLN A 56 -39.55 -5.59 -0.54
C GLN A 56 -39.08 -6.54 0.58
N ASP A 57 -37.80 -6.89 0.60
CA ASP A 57 -37.19 -7.77 1.60
C ASP A 57 -37.15 -7.12 3.01
N VAL A 58 -37.03 -5.79 3.06
CA VAL A 58 -37.13 -5.00 4.31
C VAL A 58 -38.57 -4.99 4.84
N LEU A 59 -39.57 -4.93 3.94
CA LEU A 59 -40.98 -5.02 4.31
C LEU A 59 -41.33 -6.43 4.83
N GLY A 60 -40.81 -7.45 4.16
CA GLY A 60 -41.10 -8.86 4.40
C GLY A 60 -42.52 -9.27 3.97
N GLU A 61 -42.84 -10.55 4.14
CA GLU A 61 -44.13 -11.12 3.76
C GLU A 61 -45.31 -10.33 4.37
N LYS A 62 -46.17 -9.77 3.51
CA LYS A 62 -47.33 -8.94 3.92
C LYS A 62 -46.97 -7.80 4.89
N GLY A 63 -45.74 -7.29 4.86
CA GLY A 63 -45.24 -6.27 5.78
C GLY A 63 -44.92 -6.78 7.19
N ARG A 64 -44.72 -8.09 7.38
CA ARG A 64 -44.44 -8.69 8.70
C ARG A 64 -43.15 -8.13 9.32
N ARG A 65 -42.04 -8.17 8.58
CA ARG A 65 -40.71 -7.78 9.08
C ARG A 65 -40.67 -6.32 9.51
N ILE A 66 -41.27 -5.41 8.73
CA ILE A 66 -41.32 -3.99 9.12
C ILE A 66 -42.13 -3.75 10.39
N ARG A 67 -43.24 -4.49 10.64
CA ARG A 67 -43.98 -4.41 11.92
C ARG A 67 -43.18 -4.97 13.10
N GLU A 68 -42.41 -6.04 12.88
CA GLU A 68 -41.49 -6.59 13.89
C GLU A 68 -40.39 -5.57 14.23
N LEU A 69 -39.78 -4.92 13.24
CA LEU A 69 -38.81 -3.83 13.42
C LEU A 69 -39.41 -2.62 14.18
N THR A 70 -40.61 -2.16 13.80
CA THR A 70 -41.31 -1.09 14.53
C THR A 70 -41.50 -1.48 16.00
N SER A 71 -41.96 -2.71 16.27
CA SER A 71 -42.20 -3.22 17.62
C SER A 71 -40.92 -3.29 18.47
N LEU A 72 -39.79 -3.67 17.86
CA LEU A 72 -38.48 -3.71 18.53
C LEU A 72 -37.99 -2.31 18.90
N ILE A 73 -38.05 -1.36 17.96
CA ILE A 73 -37.62 0.03 18.16
C ILE A 73 -38.51 0.72 19.19
N GLN A 74 -39.83 0.54 19.10
CA GLN A 74 -40.80 1.07 20.04
C GLN A 74 -40.51 0.60 21.48
N LYS A 75 -40.30 -0.72 21.68
CA LYS A 75 -39.97 -1.29 22.99
C LYS A 75 -38.60 -0.87 23.51
N ARG A 76 -37.58 -0.79 22.63
CA ARG A 76 -36.20 -0.39 22.98
C ARG A 76 -36.14 1.05 23.48
N PHE A 77 -36.74 1.98 22.74
CA PHE A 77 -36.68 3.41 23.03
C PHE A 77 -37.90 3.94 23.82
N LYS A 78 -38.83 3.04 24.20
CA LYS A 78 -40.01 3.33 25.01
C LYS A 78 -40.94 4.39 24.38
N PHE A 79 -41.11 4.32 23.07
CA PHE A 79 -42.09 5.15 22.37
C PHE A 79 -43.53 4.74 22.76
N PRO A 80 -44.45 5.70 22.96
CA PRO A 80 -45.87 5.38 23.16
C PRO A 80 -46.45 4.70 21.91
N GLU A 81 -47.50 3.89 22.11
CA GLU A 81 -48.17 3.16 21.03
C GLU A 81 -48.68 4.11 19.93
N ASN A 82 -48.56 3.68 18.68
CA ASN A 82 -48.94 4.43 17.47
C ASN A 82 -48.22 5.78 17.26
N SER A 83 -47.13 6.07 17.99
CA SER A 83 -46.31 7.28 17.79
C SER A 83 -45.12 7.11 16.84
N LEU A 84 -44.87 5.88 16.36
CA LEU A 84 -43.70 5.52 15.57
C LEU A 84 -44.13 4.80 14.29
N ASP A 85 -43.84 5.42 13.14
CA ASP A 85 -44.07 4.85 11.81
C ASP A 85 -42.74 4.59 11.08
N LEU A 86 -42.61 3.43 10.46
CA LEU A 86 -41.44 3.05 9.64
C LEU A 86 -41.83 2.99 8.17
N TYR A 87 -40.99 3.58 7.31
CA TYR A 87 -41.11 3.56 5.86
C TYR A 87 -39.85 2.99 5.20
N ALA A 88 -39.99 2.29 4.08
CA ALA A 88 -38.88 1.80 3.28
C ALA A 88 -38.81 2.53 1.94
N GLU A 89 -37.78 3.34 1.74
CA GLU A 89 -37.51 4.10 0.51
C GLU A 89 -36.39 3.44 -0.29
N LYS A 90 -36.55 3.36 -1.62
CA LYS A 90 -35.52 2.80 -2.50
C LYS A 90 -34.43 3.83 -2.77
N VAL A 91 -33.16 3.46 -2.58
CA VAL A 91 -32.02 4.31 -2.94
C VAL A 91 -32.02 4.55 -4.46
N ALA A 92 -32.12 5.82 -4.88
CA ALA A 92 -32.16 6.21 -6.30
C ALA A 92 -30.96 5.68 -7.10
N SER A 93 -29.74 5.96 -6.64
CA SER A 93 -28.48 5.59 -7.30
C SER A 93 -27.64 4.63 -6.44
N ARG A 94 -28.03 3.35 -6.38
CA ARG A 94 -27.33 2.33 -5.55
C ARG A 94 -25.83 2.20 -5.83
N GLY A 95 -25.36 2.60 -7.01
CA GLY A 95 -23.94 2.61 -7.38
C GLY A 95 -23.13 3.74 -6.75
N LEU A 96 -23.77 4.84 -6.33
CA LEU A 96 -23.12 6.00 -5.72
C LEU A 96 -23.14 5.97 -4.18
N SER A 97 -23.76 4.97 -3.56
CA SER A 97 -23.76 4.73 -2.11
C SER A 97 -22.55 3.87 -1.72
N ALA A 98 -21.61 4.42 -0.94
CA ALA A 98 -20.45 3.68 -0.50
C ALA A 98 -20.83 2.49 0.40
N VAL A 99 -21.85 2.64 1.24
CA VAL A 99 -22.36 1.59 2.14
C VAL A 99 -22.89 0.40 1.35
N ALA A 100 -23.80 0.63 0.39
CA ALA A 100 -24.40 -0.44 -0.40
C ALA A 100 -23.36 -1.20 -1.25
N GLN A 101 -22.34 -0.51 -1.76
CA GLN A 101 -21.24 -1.13 -2.50
C GLN A 101 -20.29 -1.91 -1.59
N CYS A 102 -20.05 -1.43 -0.36
CA CYS A 102 -19.21 -2.12 0.61
C CYS A 102 -19.87 -3.42 1.11
N GLU A 103 -21.18 -3.44 1.35
CA GLU A 103 -21.93 -4.67 1.64
C GLU A 103 -21.95 -5.61 0.43
N SER A 104 -22.22 -5.09 -0.80
CA SER A 104 -22.16 -5.92 -2.01
C SER A 104 -20.79 -6.59 -2.19
N LEU A 105 -19.69 -5.90 -1.86
CA LEU A 105 -18.35 -6.47 -1.87
C LEU A 105 -18.17 -7.54 -0.79
N ARG A 106 -18.68 -7.32 0.43
CA ARG A 106 -18.68 -8.31 1.53
C ARG A 106 -19.38 -9.60 1.11
N TYR A 107 -20.59 -9.53 0.55
CA TYR A 107 -21.31 -10.73 0.08
C TYR A 107 -20.59 -11.46 -1.07
N LYS A 108 -20.00 -10.72 -2.02
CA LYS A 108 -19.18 -11.33 -3.09
C LYS A 108 -17.98 -12.11 -2.54
N LEU A 109 -17.30 -11.58 -1.52
CA LEU A 109 -16.18 -12.26 -0.88
C LEU A 109 -16.62 -13.47 -0.02
N LEU A 110 -17.75 -13.36 0.70
CA LEU A 110 -18.32 -14.48 1.44
C LEU A 110 -18.78 -15.62 0.51
N GLY A 111 -19.35 -15.29 -0.65
CA GLY A 111 -19.69 -16.24 -1.72
C GLY A 111 -18.49 -16.85 -2.47
N GLY A 112 -17.26 -16.70 -1.95
CA GLY A 112 -16.06 -17.32 -2.50
C GLY A 112 -15.52 -16.68 -3.79
N LEU A 113 -16.06 -15.53 -4.23
CA LEU A 113 -15.59 -14.87 -5.45
C LEU A 113 -14.17 -14.30 -5.23
N ALA A 114 -13.26 -14.60 -6.16
CA ALA A 114 -11.86 -14.17 -6.07
C ALA A 114 -11.74 -12.64 -5.87
N VAL A 115 -10.93 -12.22 -4.89
CA VAL A 115 -10.87 -10.83 -4.40
C VAL A 115 -10.75 -9.79 -5.51
N ARG A 116 -9.80 -9.97 -6.45
CA ARG A 116 -9.62 -9.04 -7.57
C ARG A 116 -10.86 -8.94 -8.45
N ARG A 117 -11.52 -10.07 -8.76
CA ARG A 117 -12.75 -10.12 -9.56
C ARG A 117 -13.91 -9.41 -8.85
N ALA A 118 -14.04 -9.62 -7.54
CA ALA A 118 -15.05 -8.93 -6.73
C ALA A 118 -14.80 -7.41 -6.68
N CYS A 119 -13.56 -6.98 -6.46
CA CYS A 119 -13.18 -5.56 -6.41
C CYS A 119 -13.36 -4.87 -7.76
N TYR A 120 -12.88 -5.47 -8.87
CA TYR A 120 -13.06 -4.89 -10.20
C TYR A 120 -14.54 -4.84 -10.62
N GLY A 121 -15.35 -5.83 -10.26
CA GLY A 121 -16.78 -5.81 -10.51
C GLY A 121 -17.52 -4.69 -9.76
N VAL A 122 -17.09 -4.35 -8.54
CA VAL A 122 -17.63 -3.20 -7.79
C VAL A 122 -17.10 -1.88 -8.36
N LEU A 123 -15.79 -1.77 -8.60
CA LEU A 123 -15.15 -0.59 -9.20
C LEU A 123 -15.83 -0.21 -10.52
N ARG A 124 -15.98 -1.17 -11.43
CA ARG A 124 -16.62 -0.98 -12.74
C ARG A 124 -18.07 -0.50 -12.58
N PHE A 125 -18.86 -1.17 -11.74
CA PHE A 125 -20.25 -0.80 -11.51
C PHE A 125 -20.41 0.61 -10.92
N VAL A 126 -19.50 1.05 -10.04
CA VAL A 126 -19.49 2.40 -9.47
C VAL A 126 -19.16 3.45 -10.55
N MET A 127 -18.16 3.19 -11.41
CA MET A 127 -17.83 4.10 -12.52
C MET A 127 -18.96 4.17 -13.57
N GLU A 128 -19.55 3.02 -13.94
CA GLU A 128 -20.73 2.94 -14.82
C GLU A 128 -21.96 3.66 -14.23
N SER A 129 -22.03 3.82 -12.90
CA SER A 129 -23.09 4.57 -12.21
C SER A 129 -22.83 6.09 -12.14
N GLY A 130 -21.83 6.62 -12.85
CA GLY A 130 -21.55 8.06 -12.94
C GLY A 130 -20.69 8.63 -11.81
N ALA A 131 -19.92 7.80 -11.09
CA ALA A 131 -18.94 8.30 -10.12
C ALA A 131 -17.74 8.96 -10.82
N LYS A 132 -17.24 10.07 -10.27
CA LYS A 132 -16.00 10.73 -10.75
C LYS A 132 -14.75 9.90 -10.44
N GLY A 133 -14.81 9.05 -9.40
CA GLY A 133 -13.76 8.11 -9.05
C GLY A 133 -14.17 7.16 -7.93
N CYS A 134 -13.45 6.04 -7.79
CA CYS A 134 -13.72 5.02 -6.77
C CYS A 134 -12.42 4.40 -6.27
N GLU A 135 -12.26 4.28 -4.95
CA GLU A 135 -11.15 3.60 -4.29
C GLU A 135 -11.70 2.39 -3.52
N VAL A 136 -11.27 1.18 -3.89
CA VAL A 136 -11.61 -0.06 -3.20
C VAL A 136 -10.34 -0.63 -2.57
N VAL A 137 -10.29 -0.64 -1.24
CA VAL A 137 -9.19 -1.20 -0.45
C VAL A 137 -9.68 -2.45 0.27
N VAL A 138 -8.99 -3.56 0.10
CA VAL A 138 -9.21 -4.79 0.88
C VAL A 138 -7.94 -5.08 1.68
N SER A 139 -8.04 -4.85 2.98
CA SER A 139 -6.99 -5.03 3.98
C SER A 139 -7.16 -6.35 4.73
N GLY A 140 -6.07 -6.89 5.28
CA GLY A 140 -6.04 -8.20 5.96
C GLY A 140 -4.94 -9.08 5.37
N LYS A 141 -5.17 -10.40 5.29
CA LYS A 141 -4.22 -11.40 4.74
C LYS A 141 -4.12 -11.36 3.20
N LEU A 142 -3.99 -10.17 2.61
CA LEU A 142 -4.02 -9.89 1.17
C LEU A 142 -3.09 -8.71 0.81
N ARG A 143 -2.61 -8.64 -0.44
CA ARG A 143 -1.72 -7.57 -0.94
C ARG A 143 -2.45 -6.64 -1.92
N ALA A 144 -2.49 -5.33 -1.64
CA ALA A 144 -2.45 -4.18 -2.57
C ALA A 144 -3.16 -2.92 -2.01
N ALA A 145 -2.78 -1.73 -2.51
CA ALA A 145 -3.43 -0.43 -2.28
C ALA A 145 -3.30 0.49 -3.52
N ARG A 146 -4.16 1.51 -3.65
CA ARG A 146 -4.14 2.55 -4.71
C ARG A 146 -4.65 3.92 -4.18
N PHE A 147 -4.39 5.00 -4.92
CA PHE A 147 -4.55 6.41 -4.50
C PHE A 147 -5.88 7.07 -4.87
N MET A 148 -6.23 8.15 -4.16
CA MET A 148 -7.37 9.06 -4.38
C MET A 148 -7.05 10.43 -3.75
N ILE A 149 -7.97 11.42 -3.81
CA ILE A 149 -7.86 12.68 -3.04
C ILE A 149 -8.12 12.40 -1.55
N HIS A 150 -7.26 12.93 -0.67
CA HIS A 150 -7.22 12.60 0.76
C HIS A 150 -7.36 13.81 1.72
N SER A 151 -7.41 15.03 1.20
CA SER A 151 -7.25 16.26 1.99
C SER A 151 -8.31 17.33 1.67
N GLY A 152 -8.52 18.25 2.61
CA GLY A 152 -9.44 19.39 2.49
C GLY A 152 -10.92 19.07 2.74
N GLN A 153 -11.73 20.13 2.79
CA GLN A 153 -13.20 20.01 2.90
C GLN A 153 -13.85 19.28 1.71
N PRO A 154 -13.37 19.39 0.45
CA PRO A 154 -13.91 18.58 -0.66
C PRO A 154 -13.87 17.07 -0.42
N ALA A 155 -12.90 16.56 0.36
CA ALA A 155 -12.83 15.15 0.73
C ALA A 155 -13.90 14.71 1.76
N ARG A 156 -14.68 15.64 2.33
CA ARG A 156 -15.85 15.35 3.17
C ARG A 156 -17.16 15.46 2.39
N ASP A 157 -17.23 16.44 1.48
CA ASP A 157 -18.46 16.76 0.78
C ASP A 157 -18.66 15.87 -0.47
N PHE A 158 -17.59 15.58 -1.22
CA PHE A 158 -17.66 14.79 -2.47
C PHE A 158 -17.39 13.30 -2.29
N VAL A 159 -16.69 12.91 -1.22
CA VAL A 159 -16.26 11.52 -1.01
C VAL A 159 -17.14 10.87 0.04
N ASP A 160 -17.99 9.96 -0.41
CA ASP A 160 -18.71 9.01 0.44
C ASP A 160 -17.80 7.82 0.74
N TYR A 161 -17.78 7.31 1.97
CA TYR A 161 -16.97 6.16 2.32
C TYR A 161 -17.64 5.21 3.32
N ALA A 162 -17.35 3.92 3.18
CA ALA A 162 -17.80 2.88 4.08
C ALA A 162 -16.65 1.90 4.39
N VAL A 163 -16.67 1.37 5.62
CA VAL A 163 -15.78 0.31 6.08
C VAL A 163 -16.63 -0.85 6.56
N ARG A 164 -16.27 -2.09 6.18
CA ARG A 164 -16.94 -3.32 6.62
C ARG A 164 -15.94 -4.44 6.88
N HIS A 165 -16.31 -5.36 7.76
CA HIS A 165 -15.52 -6.53 8.11
C HIS A 165 -16.11 -7.79 7.47
N VAL A 166 -15.25 -8.64 6.91
CA VAL A 166 -15.62 -9.92 6.31
C VAL A 166 -15.00 -11.04 7.13
N LEU A 167 -15.85 -11.89 7.70
CA LEU A 167 -15.45 -13.08 8.45
C LEU A 167 -15.20 -14.23 7.47
N LEU A 168 -13.94 -14.58 7.23
CA LEU A 168 -13.56 -15.77 6.44
C LEU A 168 -12.96 -16.83 7.36
N ARG A 169 -12.92 -18.09 6.91
CA ARG A 169 -12.31 -19.22 7.67
C ARG A 169 -10.84 -18.98 8.04
N GLN A 170 -10.13 -18.11 7.31
CA GLN A 170 -8.72 -17.76 7.57
C GLN A 170 -8.54 -16.57 8.54
N GLY A 171 -9.63 -15.92 8.97
CA GLY A 171 -9.63 -14.70 9.78
C GLY A 171 -10.46 -13.57 9.15
N VAL A 172 -10.34 -12.37 9.71
CA VAL A 172 -11.10 -11.18 9.27
C VAL A 172 -10.37 -10.45 8.14
N LEU A 173 -11.11 -10.02 7.12
CA LEU A 173 -10.67 -9.00 6.15
C LEU A 173 -11.40 -7.67 6.42
N GLY A 174 -10.72 -6.54 6.25
CA GLY A 174 -11.31 -5.22 6.31
C GLY A 174 -11.49 -4.63 4.90
N ILE A 175 -12.72 -4.45 4.45
CA ILE A 175 -13.05 -3.71 3.23
C ILE A 175 -13.19 -2.23 3.58
N LYS A 176 -12.64 -1.35 2.74
CA LYS A 176 -12.97 0.08 2.68
C LYS A 176 -13.31 0.44 1.23
N VAL A 177 -14.47 1.03 1.01
CA VAL A 177 -14.89 1.59 -0.28
C VAL A 177 -15.03 3.10 -0.10
N LYS A 178 -14.42 3.89 -0.98
CA LYS A 178 -14.64 5.33 -1.11
C LYS A 178 -15.14 5.64 -2.51
N ILE A 179 -16.14 6.51 -2.64
CA ILE A 179 -16.76 6.90 -3.91
C ILE A 179 -16.75 8.43 -3.99
N MET A 180 -16.07 8.98 -4.99
CA MET A 180 -16.14 10.41 -5.31
C MET A 180 -17.35 10.65 -6.22
N LYS A 181 -18.35 11.34 -5.70
CA LYS A 181 -19.56 11.73 -6.43
C LYS A 181 -19.23 12.84 -7.43
N GLY A 182 -19.99 12.89 -8.53
CA GLY A 182 -19.95 14.03 -9.45
C GLY A 182 -20.47 15.32 -8.80
N TRP A 183 -20.12 16.46 -9.37
CA TRP A 183 -20.84 17.70 -9.10
C TRP A 183 -22.21 17.65 -9.81
N ASP A 184 -23.27 18.06 -9.13
CA ASP A 184 -24.64 18.03 -9.64
C ASP A 184 -25.38 19.30 -9.20
N PRO A 185 -25.71 20.24 -10.12
CA PRO A 185 -26.45 21.46 -9.78
C PRO A 185 -27.79 21.20 -9.07
N THR A 186 -28.45 20.07 -9.38
CA THR A 186 -29.74 19.71 -8.77
C THR A 186 -29.57 19.18 -7.34
N GLY A 187 -28.40 18.61 -7.04
CA GLY A 187 -28.03 18.07 -5.73
C GLY A 187 -28.63 16.71 -5.39
N ASN A 188 -29.06 15.94 -6.39
CA ASN A 188 -29.71 14.65 -6.22
C ASN A 188 -28.69 13.49 -6.19
N LEU A 189 -27.67 13.55 -7.05
CA LEU A 189 -26.65 12.50 -7.19
C LEU A 189 -25.33 12.85 -6.50
N GLY A 190 -25.07 14.14 -6.27
CA GLY A 190 -23.83 14.65 -5.67
C GLY A 190 -23.97 16.07 -5.11
N PRO A 191 -22.87 16.70 -4.68
CA PRO A 191 -22.91 18.03 -4.09
C PRO A 191 -23.34 19.12 -5.07
N LYS A 192 -24.18 20.06 -4.60
CA LYS A 192 -24.59 21.26 -5.36
C LYS A 192 -23.44 22.23 -5.62
N LYS A 193 -22.55 22.38 -4.64
CA LYS A 193 -21.38 23.25 -4.75
C LYS A 193 -20.37 22.59 -5.68
N PRO A 194 -19.81 23.28 -6.68
CA PRO A 194 -18.69 22.75 -7.46
C PRO A 194 -17.44 22.63 -6.58
N LEU A 195 -16.41 21.96 -7.11
CA LEU A 195 -15.10 21.93 -6.46
C LEU A 195 -14.50 23.36 -6.48
N PRO A 196 -13.80 23.80 -5.42
CA PRO A 196 -13.35 25.19 -5.27
C PRO A 196 -12.25 25.61 -6.27
N ASP A 197 -11.66 24.64 -6.97
CA ASP A 197 -10.64 24.80 -8.02
C ASP A 197 -11.24 24.76 -9.45
N THR A 198 -12.51 24.42 -9.60
CA THR A 198 -13.16 24.24 -10.90
C THR A 198 -13.79 25.55 -11.37
N VAL A 199 -13.06 26.29 -12.20
CA VAL A 199 -13.55 27.52 -12.84
C VAL A 199 -14.24 27.19 -14.16
N THR A 200 -15.54 27.44 -14.25
CA THR A 200 -16.31 27.37 -15.51
C THR A 200 -16.27 28.71 -16.22
N ILE A 201 -15.44 28.84 -17.26
CA ILE A 201 -15.47 29.98 -18.16
C ILE A 201 -16.69 29.81 -19.08
N GLN A 202 -17.62 30.76 -19.04
CA GLN A 202 -18.74 30.79 -20.00
C GLN A 202 -18.24 31.43 -21.29
N GLU A 203 -18.55 30.82 -22.44
CA GLU A 203 -18.30 31.45 -23.73
C GLU A 203 -19.20 32.68 -23.86
N PRO A 204 -18.68 33.82 -24.35
CA PRO A 204 -19.50 35.01 -24.57
C PRO A 204 -20.58 34.70 -25.62
N PRO A 205 -21.80 35.26 -25.47
CA PRO A 205 -22.78 35.18 -26.54
C PRO A 205 -22.19 35.79 -27.83
N VAL A 206 -22.52 35.21 -28.98
CA VAL A 206 -22.09 35.75 -30.27
C VAL A 206 -22.84 37.05 -30.52
N ASP A 207 -22.18 38.17 -30.26
CA ASP A 207 -22.69 39.49 -30.59
C ASP A 207 -22.96 39.57 -32.10
N LYS A 208 -24.20 39.89 -32.47
CA LYS A 208 -24.55 40.15 -33.86
C LYS A 208 -23.79 41.40 -34.30
N VAL A 209 -22.96 41.29 -35.33
CA VAL A 209 -22.26 42.43 -35.92
C VAL A 209 -23.30 43.38 -36.51
N VAL A 210 -23.57 44.47 -35.80
CA VAL A 210 -24.44 45.56 -36.26
C VAL A 210 -23.66 46.37 -37.30
N ALA A 211 -23.89 46.07 -38.57
CA ALA A 211 -23.18 46.71 -39.69
C ALA A 211 -23.59 48.19 -39.89
N GLU A 212 -24.82 48.54 -39.52
CA GLU A 212 -25.38 49.89 -39.65
C GLU A 212 -26.14 50.28 -38.36
N PRO A 213 -26.05 51.54 -37.91
CA PRO A 213 -26.71 51.98 -36.67
C PRO A 213 -28.23 52.04 -36.85
N THR A 214 -28.94 51.02 -36.37
CA THR A 214 -30.40 51.00 -36.32
C THR A 214 -30.94 51.66 -35.05
N SER A 215 -31.98 52.50 -35.18
CA SER A 215 -32.69 53.08 -34.06
C SER A 215 -34.00 52.35 -33.79
N GLU A 216 -34.06 51.53 -32.74
CA GLU A 216 -35.33 50.95 -32.28
C GLU A 216 -36.17 52.03 -31.59
N HIS A 217 -37.17 52.56 -32.29
CA HIS A 217 -38.18 53.44 -31.69
C HIS A 217 -39.27 52.60 -31.00
N ALA A 218 -39.34 52.70 -29.67
CA ALA A 218 -40.33 52.01 -28.88
C ALA A 218 -41.73 52.66 -29.01
N GLY A 219 -42.52 52.23 -30.00
CA GLY A 219 -43.98 52.36 -29.97
C GLY A 219 -44.71 52.65 -31.29
N ALA A 220 -45.19 51.59 -31.95
CA ALA A 220 -46.48 51.54 -32.67
C ALA A 220 -46.78 50.08 -33.06
N ALA A 221 -48.06 49.67 -33.08
CA ALA A 221 -48.49 48.30 -33.36
C ALA A 221 -49.24 48.14 -34.70
N ASP A 222 -49.22 46.89 -35.21
CA ASP A 222 -49.95 46.33 -36.37
C ASP A 222 -49.57 46.86 -37.79
N VAL A 223 -49.85 46.16 -38.91
CA VAL A 223 -50.79 45.05 -39.17
C VAL A 223 -50.21 43.92 -40.06
N VAL A 224 -50.84 42.74 -39.99
CA VAL A 224 -50.77 41.51 -40.82
C VAL A 224 -50.55 41.65 -42.34
N ALA A 225 -49.73 40.76 -42.92
CA ALA A 225 -49.96 40.18 -44.26
C ALA A 225 -49.32 38.78 -44.44
N ALA A 226 -50.12 37.80 -44.88
CA ALA A 226 -49.70 36.56 -45.55
C ALA A 226 -50.68 36.35 -46.73
N PRO A 227 -50.24 35.87 -47.91
CA PRO A 227 -50.02 34.43 -48.10
C PRO A 227 -48.86 34.04 -49.05
N ALA A 228 -48.56 32.74 -49.13
CA ALA A 228 -47.67 32.14 -50.15
C ALA A 228 -48.36 31.99 -51.51
N PRO A 229 -47.61 31.75 -52.62
CA PRO A 229 -47.45 30.34 -53.06
C PRO A 229 -46.12 30.00 -53.78
N ALA A 230 -45.88 28.67 -53.94
CA ALA A 230 -45.30 27.93 -55.10
C ALA A 230 -44.12 28.50 -55.93
N ALA A 231 -43.17 27.70 -56.48
CA ALA A 231 -42.86 26.26 -56.39
C ALA A 231 -41.51 25.97 -57.10
N GLU A 232 -41.18 24.68 -57.23
CA GLU A 232 -40.30 24.02 -58.22
C GLU A 232 -38.86 23.62 -57.81
N ASP A 233 -38.40 22.61 -58.56
CA ASP A 233 -37.44 21.54 -58.24
C ASP A 233 -36.35 21.47 -59.36
N TYR A 234 -35.50 20.43 -59.35
CA TYR A 234 -34.43 20.11 -60.30
C TYR A 234 -33.14 20.97 -60.16
N GLY A 235 -31.91 20.43 -60.13
CA GLY A 235 -31.47 19.04 -60.02
C GLY A 235 -30.22 18.73 -60.88
N VAL A 236 -29.25 17.96 -60.33
CA VAL A 236 -28.22 17.17 -61.07
C VAL A 236 -27.11 18.02 -61.77
N SER A 237 -25.82 17.66 -61.93
CA SER A 237 -24.98 16.47 -61.65
C SER A 237 -23.50 16.85 -61.36
N GLU A 238 -22.81 15.95 -60.65
CA GLU A 238 -21.43 15.44 -60.86
C GLU A 238 -20.28 16.38 -61.31
N ASP A 239 -19.18 16.34 -60.56
CA ASP A 239 -17.98 15.69 -61.11
C ASP A 239 -17.04 15.15 -60.01
N GLN A 240 -16.46 13.98 -60.26
CA GLN A 240 -15.41 13.35 -59.44
C GLN A 240 -14.31 12.87 -60.40
N PRO A 241 -13.04 12.81 -59.96
CA PRO A 241 -12.44 11.47 -60.00
C PRO A 241 -11.57 11.13 -58.78
N ALA A 242 -11.41 9.83 -58.58
CA ALA A 242 -10.60 9.20 -57.55
C ALA A 242 -9.28 8.61 -58.14
N TYR A 243 -8.69 7.65 -57.40
CA TYR A 243 -7.51 6.81 -57.68
C TYR A 243 -6.14 7.34 -57.18
N ALA A 244 -5.26 6.54 -56.55
CA ALA A 244 -5.41 5.19 -55.96
C ALA A 244 -4.21 4.76 -55.07
N ASP A 245 -4.31 3.54 -54.53
CA ASP A 245 -3.29 2.62 -54.00
C ASP A 245 -2.70 2.92 -52.59
N ALA A 246 -2.91 2.16 -51.50
CA ALA A 246 -3.01 0.70 -51.19
C ALA A 246 -1.66 0.07 -50.73
N PRO A 247 -1.66 -1.05 -49.96
CA PRO A 247 -2.60 -1.53 -48.93
C PRO A 247 -1.88 -1.83 -47.58
N ALA A 248 -2.64 -2.23 -46.54
CA ALA A 248 -2.10 -2.90 -45.35
C ALA A 248 -2.99 -4.10 -44.98
N GLU A 249 -2.37 -5.26 -44.75
CA GLU A 249 -3.05 -6.57 -44.69
C GLU A 249 -3.85 -6.84 -43.40
N GLU A 250 -4.97 -7.54 -43.54
CA GLU A 250 -5.62 -8.27 -42.44
C GLU A 250 -4.90 -9.60 -42.19
N GLN A 251 -4.60 -9.93 -40.93
CA GLN A 251 -4.40 -11.32 -40.50
C GLN A 251 -4.84 -11.57 -39.04
N GLN A 252 -6.14 -11.88 -38.94
CA GLN A 252 -6.85 -12.82 -38.05
C GLN A 252 -6.53 -13.01 -36.54
N PRO A 253 -7.55 -13.39 -35.73
CA PRO A 253 -7.41 -13.72 -34.31
C PRO A 253 -7.17 -15.23 -34.06
N GLU A 254 -6.28 -15.58 -33.13
CA GLU A 254 -6.19 -16.96 -32.65
C GLU A 254 -7.26 -17.30 -31.59
N LEU A 255 -7.91 -18.45 -31.79
CA LEU A 255 -8.96 -18.99 -30.93
C LEU A 255 -8.60 -20.42 -30.51
N TYR A 256 -8.92 -20.78 -29.26
CA TYR A 256 -8.82 -22.11 -28.64
C TYR A 256 -7.45 -22.76 -28.39
N ALA A 257 -7.14 -22.90 -27.10
CA ALA A 257 -6.77 -24.19 -26.54
C ALA A 257 -7.55 -24.43 -25.24
N SER A 258 -8.56 -25.29 -25.29
CA SER A 258 -9.27 -25.78 -24.11
C SER A 258 -8.36 -26.71 -23.31
N GLN A 259 -8.06 -26.37 -22.05
CA GLN A 259 -7.36 -27.29 -21.16
C GLN A 259 -8.30 -28.44 -20.73
N PRO A 260 -7.83 -29.70 -20.72
CA PRO A 260 -8.61 -30.82 -20.18
C PRO A 260 -8.84 -30.66 -18.67
N PRO A 261 -9.86 -31.32 -18.09
CA PRO A 261 -10.18 -31.18 -16.67
C PRO A 261 -8.98 -31.53 -15.79
N SER A 262 -8.57 -30.58 -14.95
CA SER A 262 -7.45 -30.75 -14.02
C SER A 262 -7.78 -31.85 -13.01
N GLN A 263 -6.95 -32.90 -13.00
CA GLN A 263 -6.96 -33.92 -11.94
C GLN A 263 -6.78 -33.25 -10.55
N PRO A 264 -7.35 -33.83 -9.47
CA PRO A 264 -7.11 -33.32 -8.13
C PRO A 264 -5.61 -33.34 -7.80
N PRO A 265 -5.11 -32.35 -7.05
CA PRO A 265 -3.68 -32.26 -6.78
C PRO A 265 -3.18 -33.50 -6.01
N PRO A 266 -1.97 -34.00 -6.29
CA PRO A 266 -1.34 -35.01 -5.45
C PRO A 266 -1.25 -34.49 -4.00
N LYS A 267 -1.30 -35.40 -3.03
CA LYS A 267 -1.24 -35.07 -1.60
C LYS A 267 0.14 -34.51 -1.24
N ASP A 268 0.32 -33.21 -1.45
CA ASP A 268 1.54 -32.51 -1.08
C ASP A 268 1.73 -32.56 0.44
N LYS A 269 2.85 -33.15 0.85
CA LYS A 269 3.38 -32.96 2.21
C LYS A 269 3.65 -31.46 2.36
N GLY A 270 3.20 -30.88 3.47
CA GLY A 270 3.13 -29.42 3.65
C GLY A 270 4.46 -28.68 3.41
N PRO A 271 4.40 -27.35 3.18
CA PRO A 271 5.57 -26.57 2.80
C PRO A 271 6.70 -26.71 3.82
N LYS A 272 7.86 -27.19 3.34
CA LYS A 272 9.10 -27.23 4.13
C LYS A 272 9.39 -25.83 4.66
N THR A 273 9.50 -25.72 5.97
CA THR A 273 9.53 -24.43 6.67
C THR A 273 10.93 -23.82 6.57
N LEU A 274 11.03 -22.50 6.36
CA LEU A 274 12.28 -21.72 6.24
C LEU A 274 13.01 -21.52 7.60
N THR A 275 12.99 -22.54 8.45
CA THR A 275 13.44 -22.52 9.85
C THR A 275 14.82 -23.15 10.08
N GLN A 276 15.46 -23.67 9.04
CA GLN A 276 16.84 -24.13 9.14
C GLN A 276 17.80 -22.93 9.14
N PRO A 277 18.92 -22.99 9.89
CA PRO A 277 19.95 -21.97 9.81
C PRO A 277 20.51 -21.91 8.39
N PRO A 278 20.75 -20.72 7.82
CA PRO A 278 21.26 -20.60 6.47
C PRO A 278 22.69 -21.16 6.38
N SER A 279 23.01 -21.80 5.25
CA SER A 279 24.39 -22.08 4.86
C SER A 279 25.22 -20.79 4.80
N PRO A 280 26.56 -20.86 4.89
CA PRO A 280 27.44 -19.70 4.72
C PRO A 280 27.17 -18.90 3.44
N PRO A 281 27.63 -17.63 3.34
CA PRO A 281 27.57 -16.87 2.10
C PRO A 281 28.11 -17.67 0.93
N LEU A 282 27.54 -17.48 -0.26
CA LEU A 282 28.11 -17.97 -1.52
C LEU A 282 29.63 -17.81 -1.51
N GLU A 283 30.38 -18.93 -1.47
CA GLU A 283 31.84 -18.91 -1.53
C GLU A 283 32.27 -18.64 -2.98
N TYR A 284 32.14 -17.37 -3.33
CA TYR A 284 32.66 -16.78 -4.56
C TYR A 284 34.18 -16.72 -4.47
N ASP A 285 34.83 -17.84 -4.80
CA ASP A 285 36.28 -18.11 -4.82
C ASP A 285 37.12 -17.03 -4.14
N ARG A 286 37.43 -17.26 -2.86
CA ARG A 286 38.22 -16.36 -2.02
C ARG A 286 39.65 -16.18 -2.52
N HIS A 287 40.13 -17.02 -3.45
CA HIS A 287 41.44 -16.87 -4.05
C HIS A 287 41.45 -15.73 -5.06
N ARG A 288 41.75 -14.55 -4.52
CA ARG A 288 42.32 -13.44 -5.25
C ARG A 288 43.52 -13.97 -6.05
N THR A 289 43.32 -14.25 -7.33
CA THR A 289 44.38 -14.26 -8.32
C THR A 289 44.57 -12.80 -8.75
N PRO A 290 45.49 -12.03 -8.14
CA PRO A 290 45.82 -10.72 -8.68
C PRO A 290 46.31 -10.89 -10.12
N ILE A 291 46.30 -9.83 -10.93
CA ILE A 291 46.89 -9.92 -12.28
C ILE A 291 48.40 -10.28 -12.21
N SER A 292 49.05 -10.08 -11.06
CA SER A 292 50.41 -10.57 -10.76
C SER A 292 50.54 -12.07 -10.46
N SER A 293 49.44 -12.83 -10.44
CA SER A 293 49.44 -14.30 -10.44
C SER A 293 49.00 -14.89 -11.78
N LEU A 294 48.75 -14.07 -12.82
CA LEU A 294 49.03 -14.53 -14.17
C LEU A 294 50.54 -14.80 -14.29
N SER A 295 50.92 -15.64 -15.25
CA SER A 295 52.26 -16.21 -15.36
C SER A 295 53.39 -15.21 -15.15
N LYS A 296 54.49 -15.67 -14.55
CA LYS A 296 55.73 -14.91 -14.31
C LYS A 296 56.36 -14.32 -15.60
N ASN A 297 55.79 -14.61 -16.77
CA ASN A 297 56.25 -14.18 -18.09
C ASN A 297 55.83 -12.71 -18.35
N PRO A 298 56.77 -11.76 -18.46
CA PRO A 298 56.44 -10.33 -18.62
C PRO A 298 55.58 -10.02 -19.85
N TRP A 299 55.71 -10.82 -20.91
CA TRP A 299 54.94 -10.67 -22.15
C TRP A 299 53.43 -10.92 -21.95
N VAL A 300 53.06 -11.94 -21.17
CA VAL A 300 51.63 -12.26 -20.89
C VAL A 300 50.99 -11.15 -20.07
N VAL A 301 51.68 -10.65 -19.04
CA VAL A 301 51.20 -9.52 -18.24
C VAL A 301 51.06 -8.25 -19.09
N ARG A 302 51.97 -8.02 -20.06
CA ARG A 302 51.90 -6.87 -20.98
C ARG A 302 50.72 -7.00 -21.95
N ALA A 303 50.53 -8.17 -22.58
CA ALA A 303 49.42 -8.46 -23.49
C ALA A 303 48.05 -8.33 -22.79
N VAL A 304 47.91 -8.86 -21.57
CA VAL A 304 46.68 -8.74 -20.78
C VAL A 304 46.43 -7.30 -20.36
N LYS A 305 47.46 -6.53 -19.97
CA LYS A 305 47.30 -5.09 -19.69
C LYS A 305 46.87 -4.27 -20.91
N THR A 306 47.29 -4.64 -22.12
CA THR A 306 46.85 -3.96 -23.35
C THR A 306 45.44 -4.36 -23.80
N ILE A 307 45.01 -5.60 -23.56
CA ILE A 307 43.70 -6.11 -23.99
C ILE A 307 42.59 -5.82 -22.97
N ALA A 308 42.90 -5.78 -21.67
CA ALA A 308 41.90 -5.58 -20.61
C ALA A 308 41.05 -4.29 -20.76
N PRO A 309 41.58 -3.11 -21.14
CA PRO A 309 40.76 -1.94 -21.44
C PRO A 309 39.79 -2.16 -22.59
N LEU A 310 40.24 -2.82 -23.67
CA LEU A 310 39.44 -3.12 -24.86
C LEU A 310 38.27 -4.06 -24.54
N MET A 311 38.49 -5.02 -23.62
CA MET A 311 37.49 -5.97 -23.12
C MET A 311 36.59 -5.41 -22.00
N GLY A 312 36.62 -4.09 -21.75
CA GLY A 312 35.74 -3.46 -20.75
C GLY A 312 36.09 -3.78 -19.28
N TYR A 313 37.30 -4.26 -18.99
CA TYR A 313 37.73 -4.59 -17.63
C TYR A 313 37.74 -3.38 -16.68
N TYR A 314 38.01 -2.20 -17.25
CA TYR A 314 37.98 -0.90 -16.55
C TYR A 314 36.65 -0.14 -16.74
N SER A 315 35.59 -0.81 -17.22
CA SER A 315 34.24 -0.22 -17.26
C SER A 315 33.77 0.14 -15.84
N LYS A 316 32.93 1.18 -15.74
CA LYS A 316 32.32 1.61 -14.46
C LYS A 316 31.58 0.46 -13.79
N THR A 317 30.85 -0.35 -14.57
CA THR A 317 30.10 -1.53 -14.08
C THR A 317 31.04 -2.63 -13.59
N THR A 318 32.03 -3.04 -14.39
CA THR A 318 33.00 -4.08 -14.01
C THR A 318 33.78 -3.71 -12.74
N THR A 319 34.13 -2.43 -12.60
CA THR A 319 34.76 -1.89 -11.40
C THR A 319 33.80 -1.94 -10.21
N ALA A 320 32.56 -1.45 -10.37
CA ALA A 320 31.55 -1.50 -9.31
C ALA A 320 31.27 -2.93 -8.82
N ILE A 321 31.13 -3.91 -9.72
CA ILE A 321 30.96 -5.33 -9.39
C ILE A 321 32.13 -5.82 -8.52
N ARG A 322 33.37 -5.48 -8.91
CA ARG A 322 34.60 -5.90 -8.22
C ARG A 322 34.73 -5.30 -6.83
N GLU A 323 34.50 -4.00 -6.67
CA GLU A 323 34.76 -3.29 -5.40
C GLU A 323 33.58 -3.40 -4.41
N THR A 324 32.34 -3.60 -4.87
CA THR A 324 31.19 -3.83 -3.97
C THR A 324 31.10 -5.26 -3.45
N ARG A 325 31.65 -6.26 -4.15
CA ARG A 325 31.72 -7.67 -3.71
C ARG A 325 32.37 -7.86 -2.33
N PRO A 326 33.57 -7.32 -2.04
CA PRO A 326 34.16 -7.43 -0.69
C PRO A 326 33.37 -6.63 0.37
N MET A 327 32.68 -5.54 0.00
CA MET A 327 31.79 -4.83 0.94
C MET A 327 30.61 -5.73 1.35
N TYR A 328 29.98 -6.39 0.37
CA TYR A 328 28.88 -7.32 0.63
C TYR A 328 29.33 -8.55 1.45
N ALA A 329 30.46 -9.15 1.10
CA ALA A 329 31.00 -10.31 1.82
C ALA A 329 31.14 -10.04 3.33
N LYS A 330 31.62 -8.85 3.72
CA LYS A 330 31.72 -8.43 5.13
C LYS A 330 30.36 -8.29 5.82
N CYS A 331 29.28 -7.98 5.09
CA CYS A 331 27.92 -8.01 5.63
C CYS A 331 27.42 -9.45 5.82
N GLY A 332 27.64 -10.31 4.83
CA GLY A 332 27.21 -11.71 4.86
C GLY A 332 27.89 -12.55 5.94
N GLU A 333 29.20 -12.34 6.15
CA GLU A 333 29.99 -13.00 7.22
C GLU A 333 29.65 -12.49 8.63
N ARG A 334 28.99 -11.32 8.76
CA ARG A 334 28.78 -10.69 10.08
C ARG A 334 27.90 -11.54 11.00
N LEU A 335 26.89 -12.22 10.44
CA LEU A 335 26.02 -13.12 11.20
C LEU A 335 26.82 -14.24 11.87
N GLU A 336 27.79 -14.82 11.17
CA GLU A 336 28.61 -15.93 11.66
C GLU A 336 29.52 -15.48 12.80
N ARG A 337 30.05 -14.25 12.71
CA ARG A 337 30.90 -13.65 13.76
C ARG A 337 30.11 -13.24 15.00
N GLU A 338 28.85 -12.80 14.86
CA GLU A 338 27.98 -12.35 15.97
C GLU A 338 26.85 -13.35 16.32
N THR A 339 26.99 -14.62 15.92
CA THR A 339 26.02 -15.70 16.18
C THR A 339 25.66 -15.82 17.66
N ASP A 340 26.65 -15.71 18.56
CA ASP A 340 26.43 -15.78 19.99
C ASP A 340 25.63 -14.59 20.53
N PHE A 341 25.96 -13.37 20.11
CA PHE A 341 25.21 -12.16 20.47
C PHE A 341 23.74 -12.23 19.97
N LEU A 342 23.53 -12.68 18.72
CA LEU A 342 22.20 -12.70 18.11
C LEU A 342 21.28 -13.80 18.67
N TYR A 343 21.81 -14.99 18.95
CA TYR A 343 20.98 -16.13 19.35
C TYR A 343 20.96 -16.35 20.87
N LYS A 344 22.00 -15.95 21.61
CA LYS A 344 22.04 -16.07 23.09
C LYS A 344 21.57 -14.78 23.76
N GLU A 345 22.21 -13.64 23.52
CA GLU A 345 21.81 -12.36 24.15
C GLU A 345 20.51 -11.80 23.58
N CYS A 346 20.35 -11.77 22.25
CA CYS A 346 19.17 -11.17 21.64
C CYS A 346 17.95 -12.11 21.56
N ALA A 347 18.14 -13.41 21.82
CA ALA A 347 17.17 -14.50 21.65
C ALA A 347 16.37 -14.44 20.33
N LEU A 348 17.08 -14.15 19.23
CA LEU A 348 16.50 -14.26 17.89
C LEU A 348 16.55 -15.72 17.43
N PRO A 349 15.50 -16.25 16.77
CA PRO A 349 15.51 -17.63 16.30
C PRO A 349 16.48 -17.77 15.10
N PRO A 350 17.22 -18.87 14.95
CA PRO A 350 18.24 -19.05 13.89
C PRO A 350 17.59 -19.43 12.55
N THR A 351 16.84 -18.48 11.97
CA THR A 351 16.07 -18.68 10.74
C THR A 351 16.66 -17.91 9.56
N TYR A 352 16.28 -18.32 8.34
CA TYR A 352 16.54 -17.55 7.13
C TYR A 352 16.07 -16.08 7.23
N GLN A 353 14.91 -15.84 7.84
CA GLN A 353 14.35 -14.50 8.01
C GLN A 353 15.22 -13.63 8.93
N THR A 354 15.74 -14.19 10.02
CA THR A 354 16.65 -13.50 10.95
C THR A 354 17.95 -13.09 10.23
N TRP A 355 18.54 -14.01 9.45
CA TRP A 355 19.72 -13.70 8.62
C TRP A 355 19.43 -12.60 7.60
N PHE A 356 18.31 -12.71 6.88
CA PHE A 356 17.94 -11.72 5.87
C PHE A 356 17.80 -10.32 6.49
N GLN A 357 17.09 -10.20 7.62
CA GLN A 357 16.87 -8.92 8.31
C GLN A 357 18.14 -8.32 8.91
N PHE A 358 19.01 -9.17 9.48
CA PHE A 358 20.30 -8.73 10.02
C PHE A 358 21.27 -8.27 8.90
N THR A 359 21.33 -9.01 7.80
CA THR A 359 22.16 -8.66 6.64
C THR A 359 21.60 -7.42 5.93
N LEU A 360 20.27 -7.31 5.79
CA LEU A 360 19.57 -6.14 5.27
C LEU A 360 19.97 -4.85 6.01
N LEU A 361 20.04 -4.88 7.34
CA LEU A 361 20.46 -3.72 8.14
C LEU A 361 21.87 -3.23 7.73
N HIS A 362 22.83 -4.14 7.57
CA HIS A 362 24.22 -3.81 7.19
C HIS A 362 24.31 -3.33 5.74
N VAL A 363 23.57 -3.94 4.81
CA VAL A 363 23.48 -3.47 3.42
C VAL A 363 22.86 -2.08 3.35
N LEU A 364 21.86 -1.76 4.20
CA LEU A 364 21.28 -0.41 4.29
C LEU A 364 22.27 0.63 4.84
N ILE A 365 23.05 0.30 5.88
CA ILE A 365 24.13 1.17 6.37
C ILE A 365 25.13 1.48 5.24
N LEU A 366 25.64 0.47 4.52
CA LEU A 366 26.54 0.70 3.37
C LEU A 366 25.88 1.52 2.26
N THR A 367 24.62 1.24 1.96
CA THR A 367 23.86 1.95 0.93
C THR A 367 23.78 3.44 1.24
N THR A 368 23.65 3.85 2.51
CA THR A 368 23.68 5.27 2.86
C THR A 368 25.03 5.94 2.59
N ARG A 369 26.17 5.27 2.84
CA ARG A 369 27.48 5.83 2.44
C ARG A 369 27.65 5.88 0.92
N LEU A 370 27.21 4.84 0.20
CA LEU A 370 27.27 4.81 -1.27
C LEU A 370 26.39 5.89 -1.91
N ARG A 371 25.25 6.28 -1.30
CA ARG A 371 24.42 7.41 -1.75
C ARG A 371 25.11 8.78 -1.64
N ALA A 372 26.10 8.91 -0.75
CA ALA A 372 26.87 10.15 -0.59
C ALA A 372 28.02 10.30 -1.61
N LEU A 373 28.36 9.25 -2.36
CA LEU A 373 29.33 9.33 -3.46
C LEU A 373 28.80 10.16 -4.65
N PRO A 374 29.68 10.65 -5.54
CA PRO A 374 29.30 11.31 -6.79
C PRO A 374 28.22 10.54 -7.58
N PRO A 375 27.19 11.22 -8.15
CA PRO A 375 26.01 10.56 -8.73
C PRO A 375 26.29 9.57 -9.87
N ASP A 376 27.40 9.75 -10.58
CA ASP A 376 27.82 8.91 -11.72
C ASP A 376 28.43 7.57 -11.30
N VAL A 377 28.95 7.49 -10.06
CA VAL A 377 29.47 6.26 -9.44
C VAL A 377 28.43 5.64 -8.50
N SER A 378 27.75 6.48 -7.71
CA SER A 378 26.82 6.08 -6.66
C SER A 378 25.73 5.12 -7.14
N ARG A 379 25.08 5.41 -8.28
CA ARG A 379 23.99 4.58 -8.80
C ARG A 379 24.44 3.17 -9.16
N THR A 380 25.60 3.04 -9.80
CA THR A 380 26.17 1.74 -10.18
C THR A 380 26.61 0.95 -8.96
N TYR A 381 27.29 1.59 -8.00
CA TYR A 381 27.73 0.91 -6.78
C TYR A 381 26.55 0.44 -5.91
N GLN A 382 25.48 1.25 -5.79
CA GLN A 382 24.25 0.82 -5.10
C GLN A 382 23.59 -0.37 -5.81
N ALA A 383 23.51 -0.34 -7.15
CA ALA A 383 22.93 -1.42 -7.93
C ALA A 383 23.71 -2.74 -7.72
N GLU A 384 25.05 -2.71 -7.83
CA GLU A 384 25.86 -3.92 -7.70
C GLU A 384 25.91 -4.46 -6.26
N LEU A 385 25.94 -3.59 -5.24
CA LEU A 385 25.82 -4.03 -3.83
C LEU A 385 24.49 -4.78 -3.60
N VAL A 386 23.39 -4.27 -4.17
CA VAL A 386 22.07 -4.91 -4.09
C VAL A 386 22.02 -6.20 -4.92
N ASN A 387 22.67 -6.25 -6.09
CA ASN A 387 22.77 -7.47 -6.89
C ASN A 387 23.46 -8.60 -6.10
N HIS A 388 24.60 -8.33 -5.46
CA HIS A 388 25.30 -9.31 -4.61
C HIS A 388 24.42 -9.82 -3.47
N PHE A 389 23.66 -8.93 -2.82
CA PHE A 389 22.71 -9.29 -1.77
C PHE A 389 21.59 -10.20 -2.28
N PHE A 390 20.95 -9.86 -3.41
CA PHE A 390 19.87 -10.69 -3.96
C PHE A 390 20.35 -12.04 -4.54
N LEU A 391 21.59 -12.14 -4.99
CA LEU A 391 22.19 -13.43 -5.39
C LEU A 391 22.39 -14.37 -4.18
N ASP A 392 22.88 -13.86 -3.05
CA ASP A 392 23.04 -14.65 -1.82
C ASP A 392 21.69 -15.04 -1.18
N ILE A 393 20.70 -14.13 -1.22
CA ILE A 393 19.29 -14.41 -0.88
C ILE A 393 18.78 -15.60 -1.68
N GLU A 394 18.90 -15.56 -3.00
CA GLU A 394 18.39 -16.62 -3.87
C GLU A 394 19.10 -17.95 -3.63
N HIS A 395 20.43 -17.94 -3.52
CA HIS A 395 21.21 -19.14 -3.28
C HIS A 395 20.86 -19.82 -1.96
N ARG A 396 20.86 -19.08 -0.85
CA ARG A 396 20.48 -19.62 0.47
C ARG A 396 19.02 -20.08 0.49
N MET A 397 18.12 -19.40 -0.23
CA MET A 397 16.71 -19.80 -0.36
C MET A 397 16.57 -21.13 -1.11
N ARG A 398 17.29 -21.32 -2.21
CA ARG A 398 17.36 -22.60 -2.93
C ARG A 398 18.03 -23.69 -2.09
N GLY A 399 19.00 -23.34 -1.25
CA GLY A 399 19.61 -24.24 -0.25
C GLY A 399 18.58 -24.76 0.76
N VAL A 400 17.82 -23.88 1.42
CA VAL A 400 16.84 -24.25 2.46
C VAL A 400 15.59 -24.95 1.90
N LEU A 401 15.07 -24.49 0.75
CA LEU A 401 13.88 -25.11 0.14
C LEU A 401 14.22 -26.40 -0.64
N GLY A 402 15.46 -26.52 -1.13
CA GLY A 402 16.01 -27.68 -1.83
C GLY A 402 16.13 -27.49 -3.37
N PRO A 403 16.94 -28.34 -4.05
CA PRO A 403 17.33 -28.13 -5.44
C PRO A 403 16.24 -28.35 -6.49
N LYS A 404 15.06 -28.88 -6.12
CA LYS A 404 13.94 -29.20 -7.03
C LYS A 404 12.70 -28.30 -6.83
N VAL A 405 12.89 -27.13 -6.25
CA VAL A 405 11.77 -26.20 -5.93
C VAL A 405 11.26 -25.51 -7.20
N PRO A 406 9.93 -25.47 -7.44
CA PRO A 406 9.36 -24.76 -8.57
C PRO A 406 9.74 -23.27 -8.59
N GLU A 407 10.19 -22.78 -9.75
CA GLU A 407 10.66 -21.40 -9.93
C GLU A 407 9.62 -20.34 -9.54
N ARG A 408 8.32 -20.65 -9.67
CA ARG A 408 7.21 -19.80 -9.23
C ARG A 408 7.27 -19.49 -7.72
N ILE A 409 7.73 -20.43 -6.90
CA ILE A 409 7.84 -20.29 -5.44
C ILE A 409 9.03 -19.41 -5.09
N VAL A 410 10.20 -19.67 -5.68
CA VAL A 410 11.41 -18.85 -5.52
C VAL A 410 11.12 -17.40 -5.93
N LYS A 411 10.55 -17.19 -7.12
CA LYS A 411 10.11 -15.86 -7.59
C LYS A 411 9.08 -15.20 -6.67
N GLY A 412 8.23 -15.97 -6.00
CA GLY A 412 7.29 -15.48 -4.98
C GLY A 412 8.02 -14.84 -3.79
N TYR A 413 8.88 -15.61 -3.13
CA TYR A 413 9.68 -15.15 -2.00
C TYR A 413 10.68 -14.04 -2.39
N MET A 414 11.33 -14.13 -3.55
CA MET A 414 12.24 -13.08 -4.04
C MET A 414 11.55 -11.72 -4.21
N ASN A 415 10.27 -11.71 -4.61
CA ASN A 415 9.48 -10.47 -4.62
C ASN A 415 9.16 -9.97 -3.19
N GLU A 416 8.90 -10.86 -2.23
CA GLU A 416 8.69 -10.48 -0.83
C GLU A 416 9.95 -9.91 -0.17
N MET A 417 11.13 -10.47 -0.46
CA MET A 417 12.42 -9.94 -0.01
C MET A 417 12.72 -8.59 -0.66
N ARG A 418 12.31 -8.37 -1.93
CA ARG A 418 12.38 -7.08 -2.62
C ARG A 418 11.47 -6.02 -1.99
N ASP A 419 10.24 -6.39 -1.63
CA ASP A 419 9.32 -5.49 -0.94
C ASP A 419 9.83 -5.13 0.46
N GLN A 420 10.42 -6.09 1.18
CA GLN A 420 11.09 -5.86 2.47
C GLN A 420 12.33 -4.97 2.34
N TRP A 421 13.17 -5.15 1.31
CA TRP A 421 14.28 -4.24 1.00
C TRP A 421 13.80 -2.80 0.81
N ARG A 422 12.75 -2.60 0.00
CA ARG A 422 12.18 -1.27 -0.27
C ARG A 422 11.57 -0.62 0.99
N GLY A 423 10.74 -1.36 1.73
CA GLY A 423 10.12 -0.87 2.96
C GLY A 423 11.10 -0.69 4.12
N GLY A 424 12.14 -1.52 4.17
CA GLY A 424 13.26 -1.41 5.11
C GLY A 424 14.09 -0.16 4.84
N GLY A 425 14.43 0.12 3.58
CA GLY A 425 15.16 1.33 3.19
C GLY A 425 14.45 2.62 3.61
N VAL A 426 13.18 2.78 3.25
CA VAL A 426 12.40 3.98 3.65
C VAL A 426 12.31 4.12 5.18
N ALA A 427 12.16 3.02 5.91
CA ALA A 427 12.09 3.04 7.37
C ALA A 427 13.45 3.34 8.03
N PHE A 428 14.55 2.86 7.44
CA PHE A 428 15.92 3.15 7.89
C PHE A 428 16.28 4.61 7.65
N ASP A 429 15.97 5.15 6.47
CA ASP A 429 16.21 6.55 6.12
C ASP A 429 15.43 7.49 7.07
N LEU A 430 14.17 7.16 7.38
CA LEU A 430 13.38 7.89 8.39
C LEU A 430 13.99 7.78 9.79
N GLY A 431 14.40 6.58 10.22
CA GLY A 431 15.04 6.35 11.52
C GLY A 431 16.39 7.07 11.68
N LEU A 432 17.14 7.27 10.59
CA LEU A 432 18.37 8.06 10.60
C LEU A 432 18.10 9.57 10.73
N ILE A 433 17.06 10.09 10.08
CA ILE A 433 16.74 11.53 10.07
C ILE A 433 16.09 12.02 11.37
N ASP A 434 15.26 11.19 12.00
CA ASP A 434 14.44 11.57 13.16
C ASP A 434 15.14 11.31 14.50
N THR A 435 14.69 10.34 15.30
CA THR A 435 15.17 10.09 16.66
C THR A 435 15.73 8.67 16.83
N GLY A 436 16.53 8.46 17.88
CA GLY A 436 16.97 7.12 18.28
C GLY A 436 15.82 6.17 18.59
N ALA A 437 14.68 6.68 19.08
CA ALA A 437 13.46 5.91 19.30
C ALA A 437 12.81 5.44 17.99
N THR A 438 12.76 6.30 16.96
CA THR A 438 12.26 5.92 15.63
C THR A 438 13.16 4.89 14.94
N LEU A 439 14.48 5.02 15.11
CA LEU A 439 15.44 4.00 14.66
C LEU A 439 15.27 2.67 15.42
N ALA A 440 15.10 2.71 16.75
CA ALA A 440 14.81 1.53 17.57
C ALA A 440 13.50 0.85 17.14
N GLY A 441 12.45 1.62 16.87
CA GLY A 441 11.16 1.11 16.39
C GLY A 441 11.25 0.43 15.03
N MET A 442 12.10 0.93 14.12
CA MET A 442 12.39 0.27 12.84
C MET A 442 13.13 -1.06 13.05
N ILE A 443 14.20 -1.07 13.85
CA ILE A 443 14.98 -2.27 14.16
C ILE A 443 14.12 -3.32 14.86
N TRP A 444 13.28 -2.91 15.81
CA TRP A 444 12.30 -3.76 16.49
C TRP A 444 11.34 -4.41 15.49
N ARG A 445 10.68 -3.60 14.65
CA ARG A 445 9.68 -4.07 13.68
C ARG A 445 10.24 -5.03 12.62
N ASN A 446 11.49 -4.84 12.22
CA ASN A 446 12.08 -5.58 11.10
C ASN A 446 12.92 -6.79 11.57
N LEU A 447 13.77 -6.63 12.60
CA LEU A 447 14.68 -7.69 13.09
C LEU A 447 14.11 -8.47 14.28
N PHE A 448 13.48 -7.79 15.25
CA PHE A 448 13.00 -8.43 16.49
C PHE A 448 11.53 -8.87 16.48
N ALA A 449 10.75 -8.54 15.45
CA ALA A 449 9.33 -8.93 15.37
C ALA A 449 9.08 -10.45 15.30
N SER A 450 10.13 -11.27 15.12
CA SER A 450 10.07 -12.74 15.23
C SER A 450 10.61 -13.30 16.56
N ARG A 451 11.01 -12.44 17.51
CA ARG A 451 11.43 -12.85 18.86
C ARG A 451 10.23 -13.45 19.61
N GLY A 452 10.45 -14.58 20.27
CA GLY A 452 9.40 -15.35 20.93
C GLY A 452 8.62 -16.31 20.01
N ALA A 453 8.96 -16.38 18.71
CA ALA A 453 8.52 -17.51 17.89
C ALA A 453 9.15 -18.82 18.43
N PRO A 454 8.38 -19.91 18.61
CA PRO A 454 8.95 -21.16 19.10
C PRO A 454 10.02 -21.68 18.12
N PRO A 455 11.16 -22.21 18.61
CA PRO A 455 12.15 -22.84 17.75
C PRO A 455 11.51 -24.02 17.03
N ALA A 456 11.89 -24.23 15.76
CA ALA A 456 11.39 -25.37 15.00
C ALA A 456 11.83 -26.70 15.65
N PRO A 457 10.99 -27.75 15.59
CA PRO A 457 11.37 -29.07 16.07
C PRO A 457 12.62 -29.55 15.30
N SER A 458 13.66 -29.90 16.05
CA SER A 458 14.95 -30.30 15.49
C SER A 458 14.90 -31.73 14.95
N GLU A 459 14.60 -31.90 13.67
CA GLU A 459 14.89 -33.13 12.93
C GLU A 459 16.39 -33.19 12.60
N GLY A 460 17.21 -33.74 13.50
CA GLY A 460 18.66 -33.85 13.30
C GLY A 460 19.36 -34.73 14.33
N ASN A 461 20.00 -35.81 13.87
CA ASN A 461 20.68 -36.79 14.70
C ASN A 461 22.16 -36.41 14.90
N GLY A 462 22.56 -36.10 16.15
CA GLY A 462 23.94 -36.18 16.63
C GLY A 462 24.96 -35.11 16.18
N LYS A 463 25.54 -34.42 17.18
CA LYS A 463 26.83 -33.69 17.17
C LYS A 463 26.90 -32.20 16.75
N ASP A 464 25.81 -31.54 16.39
CA ASP A 464 25.83 -30.07 16.35
C ASP A 464 25.63 -29.44 17.73
N LYS A 465 26.39 -28.38 18.02
CA LYS A 465 26.38 -27.69 19.32
C LYS A 465 24.97 -27.20 19.63
N LYS A 466 24.35 -27.71 20.71
CA LYS A 466 23.07 -27.18 21.23
C LYS A 466 23.22 -25.68 21.51
N LEU A 467 22.61 -24.86 20.67
CA LEU A 467 22.35 -23.45 20.98
C LEU A 467 21.37 -23.42 22.15
N VAL A 468 21.86 -23.07 23.33
CA VAL A 468 21.02 -22.84 24.51
C VAL A 468 20.39 -21.47 24.35
N PHE A 469 19.09 -21.43 24.09
CA PHE A 469 18.32 -20.20 24.01
C PHE A 469 17.99 -19.71 25.42
N ALA A 470 18.30 -18.46 25.73
CA ALA A 470 17.78 -17.79 26.92
C ALA A 470 16.25 -17.64 26.81
N SER A 471 15.53 -17.69 27.94
CA SER A 471 14.07 -17.58 27.89
C SER A 471 13.67 -16.14 27.53
N ALA A 472 12.49 -15.98 26.92
CA ALA A 472 12.00 -14.66 26.53
C ALA A 472 11.73 -13.71 27.73
N GLN A 473 11.73 -14.25 28.96
CA GLN A 473 11.54 -13.52 30.21
C GLN A 473 12.85 -12.99 30.81
N ASP A 474 14.01 -13.54 30.44
CA ASP A 474 15.31 -13.25 31.09
C ASP A 474 16.09 -12.07 30.46
N ILE A 475 15.54 -11.43 29.43
CA ILE A 475 16.30 -10.53 28.55
C ILE A 475 15.67 -9.15 28.46
N GLU A 476 16.41 -8.15 28.94
CA GLU A 476 16.10 -6.73 28.78
C GLU A 476 16.11 -6.31 27.30
N LEU A 477 14.93 -6.35 26.68
CA LEU A 477 14.75 -5.88 25.31
C LEU A 477 15.21 -4.42 25.08
N PRO A 478 15.01 -3.44 25.99
CA PRO A 478 15.45 -2.07 25.77
C PRO A 478 16.98 -1.94 25.62
N SER A 479 17.77 -2.61 26.46
CA SER A 479 19.24 -2.57 26.37
C SER A 479 19.75 -3.27 25.11
N THR A 480 19.09 -4.36 24.69
CA THR A 480 19.38 -5.03 23.41
C THR A 480 19.14 -4.11 22.20
N LEU A 481 17.98 -3.44 22.14
CA LEU A 481 17.66 -2.51 21.05
C LEU A 481 18.59 -1.28 21.05
N TYR A 482 18.98 -0.80 22.23
CA TYR A 482 19.95 0.29 22.38
C TYR A 482 21.33 -0.07 21.77
N LYS A 483 21.88 -1.26 22.06
CA LYS A 483 23.14 -1.74 21.44
C LYS A 483 23.10 -1.65 19.91
N PHE A 484 21.97 -2.04 19.30
CA PHE A 484 21.76 -1.93 17.84
C PHE A 484 21.68 -0.49 17.34
N VAL A 485 20.95 0.40 18.02
CA VAL A 485 20.84 1.83 17.65
C VAL A 485 22.21 2.51 17.71
N VAL A 486 22.98 2.28 18.78
CA VAL A 486 24.34 2.80 18.91
C VAL A 486 25.26 2.25 17.84
N HIS A 487 25.21 0.94 17.57
CA HIS A 487 25.99 0.33 16.49
C HIS A 487 25.70 0.98 15.13
N VAL A 488 24.43 1.09 14.73
CA VAL A 488 24.03 1.74 13.47
C VAL A 488 24.56 3.17 13.37
N ARG A 489 24.39 3.98 14.43
CA ARG A 489 24.85 5.38 14.44
C ARG A 489 26.38 5.49 14.36
N ARG A 490 27.10 4.68 15.13
CA ARG A 490 28.57 4.63 15.13
C ARG A 490 29.12 4.17 13.77
N GLU A 491 28.52 3.16 13.14
CA GLU A 491 28.98 2.68 11.83
C GLU A 491 28.68 3.68 10.70
N VAL A 492 27.54 4.40 10.73
CA VAL A 492 27.28 5.49 9.78
C VAL A 492 28.33 6.60 9.92
N GLN A 493 28.61 7.06 11.14
CA GLN A 493 29.64 8.06 11.41
C GLN A 493 31.06 7.56 11.03
N ARG A 494 31.36 6.28 11.27
CA ARG A 494 32.62 5.67 10.85
C ARG A 494 32.74 5.67 9.34
N LEU A 495 31.71 5.28 8.60
CA LEU A 495 31.73 5.27 7.13
C LEU A 495 31.83 6.68 6.54
N GLU A 496 31.22 7.69 7.18
CA GLU A 496 31.37 9.11 6.83
C GLU A 496 32.84 9.58 6.94
N SER A 497 33.59 9.11 7.95
CA SER A 497 35.00 9.46 8.13
C SER A 497 35.98 8.84 7.10
N ILE A 498 35.54 7.87 6.30
CA ILE A 498 36.37 7.21 5.27
C ILE A 498 36.35 8.06 3.99
N SER A 499 37.50 8.22 3.32
CA SER A 499 37.60 8.99 2.07
C SER A 499 36.74 8.38 0.94
N ASP A 500 36.19 9.23 0.06
CA ASP A 500 35.41 8.77 -1.10
C ASP A 500 36.21 7.83 -2.01
N GLU A 501 37.53 8.03 -2.13
CA GLU A 501 38.41 7.17 -2.92
C GLU A 501 38.61 5.79 -2.27
N ASP A 502 38.77 5.72 -0.94
CA ASP A 502 38.86 4.44 -0.24
C ASP A 502 37.52 3.69 -0.25
N VAL A 503 36.39 4.39 -0.17
CA VAL A 503 35.06 3.78 -0.37
C VAL A 503 34.93 3.23 -1.80
N LYS A 504 35.33 3.98 -2.84
CA LYS A 504 35.34 3.47 -4.23
C LYS A 504 36.20 2.22 -4.39
N LEU A 505 37.33 2.12 -3.68
CA LEU A 505 38.25 0.98 -3.70
C LEU A 505 37.86 -0.18 -2.76
N GLY A 506 36.63 -0.20 -2.22
CA GLY A 506 36.17 -1.28 -1.33
C GLY A 506 36.82 -1.28 0.06
N ARG A 507 37.62 -0.26 0.41
CA ARG A 507 38.44 -0.19 1.64
C ARG A 507 37.66 0.36 2.83
N ILE A 508 36.47 -0.19 3.06
CA ILE A 508 35.54 0.27 4.11
C ILE A 508 35.91 -0.19 5.55
N GLY A 509 37.10 -0.77 5.76
CA GLY A 509 37.50 -1.37 7.03
C GLY A 509 36.71 -2.63 7.41
N GLU A 510 36.81 -3.06 8.66
CA GLU A 510 35.93 -4.05 9.28
C GLU A 510 34.77 -3.35 10.00
N TRP A 511 33.65 -4.05 10.18
CA TRP A 511 32.53 -3.61 11.02
C TRP A 511 32.96 -3.63 12.50
N GLY A 512 32.78 -2.54 13.24
CA GLY A 512 33.11 -2.52 14.68
C GLY A 512 32.17 -3.42 15.48
N THR A 513 32.65 -4.10 16.52
CA THR A 513 31.83 -4.96 17.40
C THR A 513 30.67 -4.19 18.06
N ALA A 514 29.58 -4.88 18.43
CA ALA A 514 28.59 -4.31 19.33
C ALA A 514 29.25 -3.90 20.67
N PRO A 515 28.84 -2.80 21.32
CA PRO A 515 29.43 -2.39 22.60
C PRO A 515 29.16 -3.44 23.69
N GLU A 516 30.23 -3.85 24.38
CA GLU A 516 30.16 -4.73 25.54
C GLU A 516 29.76 -3.92 26.79
N GLY A 517 28.87 -4.48 27.61
CA GLY A 517 28.34 -3.84 28.82
C GLY A 517 26.90 -3.31 28.70
N VAL A 518 26.30 -3.05 29.87
CA VAL A 518 25.04 -2.30 30.00
C VAL A 518 25.38 -0.82 30.01
N VAL A 519 25.00 -0.10 28.96
CA VAL A 519 25.11 1.36 28.93
C VAL A 519 23.89 1.93 29.65
N ASP A 520 24.12 2.86 30.56
CA ASP A 520 23.12 3.37 31.50
C ASP A 520 21.82 3.85 30.82
N PHE A 521 20.72 3.21 31.21
CA PHE A 521 19.39 3.45 30.68
C PHE A 521 18.79 4.77 31.20
N GLU A 522 19.17 5.22 32.39
CA GLU A 522 18.71 6.49 32.97
C GLU A 522 19.32 7.67 32.20
N GLY A 523 20.62 7.60 31.88
CA GLY A 523 21.29 8.56 31.00
C GLY A 523 20.61 8.71 29.63
N TRP A 524 20.12 7.62 29.03
CA TRP A 524 19.39 7.68 27.76
C TRP A 524 18.01 8.36 27.88
N GLN A 525 17.23 8.04 28.92
CA GLN A 525 15.95 8.70 29.18
C GLN A 525 16.10 10.19 29.47
N ALA A 526 17.17 10.60 30.15
CA ALA A 526 17.51 11.99 30.37
C ALA A 526 17.88 12.73 29.07
N THR A 527 18.55 12.05 28.12
CA THR A 527 18.86 12.61 26.79
C THR A 527 17.66 12.54 25.83
N GLY A 528 16.59 13.27 26.14
CA GLY A 528 15.49 13.59 25.22
C GLY A 528 15.90 14.49 24.04
N GLN A 529 17.10 14.29 23.50
CA GLN A 529 17.73 15.13 22.50
C GLN A 529 17.45 14.65 21.09
N THR A 530 16.59 15.40 20.40
CA THR A 530 16.68 15.58 18.96
C THR A 530 18.11 15.98 18.58
N ILE A 531 18.80 15.14 17.79
CA ILE A 531 20.16 15.46 17.30
C ILE A 531 20.04 16.44 16.13
N ARG A 532 19.70 17.68 16.47
CA ARG A 532 19.85 18.89 15.63
C ARG A 532 20.15 20.08 16.52
N THR A 533 21.43 20.36 16.75
CA THR A 533 21.97 21.74 16.91
C THR A 533 23.50 21.75 16.93
N GLY A 534 24.11 21.35 15.82
CA GLY A 534 25.39 21.94 15.42
C GLY A 534 25.13 23.33 14.85
N GLY A 535 24.80 24.31 15.69
CA GLY A 535 24.45 25.66 15.22
C GLY A 535 23.66 26.52 16.20
N LYS A 536 24.36 27.42 16.91
CA LYS A 536 23.88 28.61 17.64
C LYS A 536 22.52 28.50 18.35
N GLN A 537 22.60 28.29 19.66
CA GLN A 537 21.58 28.68 20.61
C GLN A 537 21.39 30.21 20.55
N LEU A 538 20.26 30.68 20.02
CA LEU A 538 19.85 32.09 20.14
C LEU A 538 18.97 32.20 21.38
N ALA A 539 19.46 32.89 22.40
CA ALA A 539 18.67 33.22 23.57
C ALA A 539 17.59 34.24 23.18
N ALA A 540 16.35 33.96 23.59
CA ALA A 540 15.26 34.93 23.59
C ALA A 540 14.52 34.79 24.94
N SER A 541 14.91 35.63 25.89
CA SER A 541 14.10 35.99 27.05
C SER A 541 12.95 36.89 26.58
N GLY A 542 11.73 36.60 27.03
CA GLY A 542 10.51 37.36 26.68
C GLY A 542 9.27 36.49 26.82
#